data_AF-A0A927RIR9-F1
#
_entry.id   AF-A0A927RIR9-F1
#
_cell.length_a   1.000
_cell.length_b   1.000
_cell.length_c   1.000
_cell.angle_alpha   90.00
_cell.angle_beta   90.00
_cell.angle_gamma   90.00
#
_symmetry.space_group_name_H-M   'P 1'
#
loop_
_entity.id
_entity.type
_entity.pdbx_description
1 polymer ?
#
loop_
_entity_poly.entity_id
_entity_poly.type
_entity_poly.pdbx_seq_one_letter_code
_entity_poly.pdbx_strand_id
1 'polypeptide(L)' 'MTDVERLQRMVSDLRSMRNSCEPKNNGNPRYLHYSGAVSNLLWLIGDLQAEED' A
#
# COMPACT_ATOMS: atom_id res chain seq x y z
N MET A 1 18.30 0.69 -6.23
CA MET A 1 16.89 0.62 -5.80
C MET A 1 16.79 1.41 -4.51
N THR A 2 16.09 2.53 -4.50
CA THR A 2 15.87 3.35 -3.30
C THR A 2 14.80 2.70 -2.40
N ASP A 3 14.70 3.14 -1.15
CA ASP A 3 13.63 2.69 -0.26
C ASP A 3 12.25 3.10 -0.80
N VAL A 4 12.15 4.28 -1.42
CA VAL A 4 10.94 4.73 -2.14
C VAL A 4 10.54 3.76 -3.25
N GLU A 5 11.47 3.35 -4.12
CA GLU A 5 11.21 2.38 -5.19
C GLU A 5 10.76 1.02 -4.65
N ARG A 6 11.38 0.56 -3.55
CA ARG A 6 11.00 -0.69 -2.87
C ARG A 6 9.58 -0.61 -2.32
N LEU A 7 9.22 0.48 -1.64
CA LEU A 7 7.89 0.68 -1.06
C LEU A 7 6.81 0.82 -2.15
N GLN A 8 7.11 1.49 -3.26
CA GLN A 8 6.20 1.58 -4.42
C GLN A 8 5.89 0.22 -5.03
N ARG A 9 6.89 -0.67 -5.11
CA ARG A 9 6.69 -2.06 -5.55
C ARG A 9 5.77 -2.82 -4.58
N MET A 10 6.00 -2.70 -3.28
CA MET A 10 5.14 -3.32 -2.26
C MET A 10 3.69 -2.82 -2.35
N VAL A 11 3.47 -1.52 -2.58
CA VAL A 11 2.13 -0.96 -2.80
C VAL A 11 1.44 -1.61 -4.00
N SER A 12 2.17 -1.83 -5.09
CA SER A 12 1.64 -2.48 -6.29
C SER A 12 1.22 -3.92 -6.02
N ASP A 13 2.05 -4.69 -5.31
CA ASP A 13 1.76 -6.07 -4.93
C ASP A 13 0.53 -6.15 -3.99
N LEU A 14 0.45 -5.28 -2.99
CA LEU A 14 -0.69 -5.21 -2.06
C LEU A 14 -1.98 -4.81 -2.76
N ARG A 15 -1.94 -3.90 -3.75
CA ARG A 15 -3.11 -3.57 -4.56
C ARG A 15 -3.59 -4.77 -5.38
N SER A 16 -2.66 -5.55 -5.95
CA SER A 16 -3.00 -6.79 -6.67
C SER A 16 -3.67 -7.82 -5.73
N MET A 17 -3.08 -8.05 -4.55
CA MET A 17 -3.64 -8.95 -3.54
C MET A 17 -4.99 -8.47 -2.99
N ARG A 18 -5.17 -7.16 -2.81
CA ARG A 18 -6.47 -6.56 -2.45
C ARG A 18 -7.52 -6.84 -3.52
N ASN A 19 -7.16 -6.69 -4.80
CA ASN A 19 -8.09 -6.87 -5.92
C ASN A 19 -8.61 -8.31 -6.06
N SER A 20 -7.93 -9.30 -5.48
CA SER A 20 -8.40 -10.69 -5.42
C SER A 20 -9.32 -10.98 -4.22
N CYS A 21 -9.61 -9.99 -3.37
CA CYS A 21 -10.54 -10.15 -2.25
C CYS A 21 -11.99 -9.98 -2.72
N GLU A 22 -12.88 -10.86 -2.25
CA GLU A 22 -14.33 -10.73 -2.41
C GLU A 22 -15.03 -10.92 -1.05
N PRO A 23 -16.01 -10.08 -0.68
CA PRO A 23 -16.41 -8.87 -1.40
C PRO A 23 -15.32 -7.78 -1.38
N LYS A 24 -15.25 -6.96 -2.44
CA LYS A 24 -14.36 -5.80 -2.54
C LYS A 24 -14.82 -4.60 -1.70
N ASN A 25 -15.01 -4.81 -0.41
CA ASN A 25 -15.44 -3.77 0.53
C ASN A 25 -14.85 -3.97 1.92
N ASN A 26 -15.06 -3.01 2.80
CA ASN A 26 -14.53 -3.01 4.17
C ASN A 26 -15.17 -4.09 5.07
N GLY A 27 -16.23 -4.77 4.62
CA GLY A 27 -16.78 -5.94 5.29
C GLY A 27 -15.92 -7.20 5.12
N ASN A 28 -15.02 -7.24 4.14
CA ASN A 28 -14.00 -8.28 4.03
C ASN A 28 -12.74 -7.85 4.82
N PRO A 29 -12.37 -8.55 5.91
CA PRO A 29 -11.19 -8.20 6.71
C PRO A 29 -9.90 -8.16 5.89
N ARG A 30 -9.73 -9.08 4.93
CA ARG A 30 -8.55 -9.14 4.06
C ARG A 30 -8.48 -7.92 3.15
N TYR A 31 -9.60 -7.52 2.55
CA TYR A 31 -9.68 -6.30 1.73
C TYR A 31 -9.37 -5.05 2.56
N LEU A 32 -9.92 -4.96 3.77
CA LEU A 32 -9.71 -3.86 4.70
C LEU A 32 -8.22 -3.75 5.10
N HIS A 33 -7.59 -4.85 5.49
CA HIS A 33 -6.19 -4.86 5.90
C HIS A 33 -5.24 -4.52 4.75
N TYR A 34 -5.47 -5.05 3.54
CA TYR A 34 -4.67 -4.63 2.39
C TYR A 34 -4.85 -3.15 2.07
N SER A 35 -6.07 -2.61 2.19
CA SER A 35 -6.33 -1.19 1.99
C SER A 35 -5.57 -0.32 3.02
N GLY A 36 -5.61 -0.71 4.29
CA GLY A 36 -4.86 -0.02 5.35
C GLY A 36 -3.35 -0.07 5.14
N ALA A 37 -2.81 -1.23 4.76
CA ALA A 37 -1.38 -1.38 4.47
C ALA A 37 -0.94 -0.49 3.30
N VAL A 38 -1.74 -0.44 2.21
CA VAL A 38 -1.48 0.46 1.08
C VAL A 38 -1.47 1.92 1.52
N SER A 39 -2.44 2.36 2.31
CA SER A 39 -2.49 3.74 2.81
C SER A 39 -1.26 4.10 3.63
N ASN A 40 -0.86 3.25 4.58
CA ASN A 40 0.30 3.51 5.43
C ASN A 40 1.61 3.59 4.64
N LEU A 41 1.78 2.73 3.62
CA LEU A 41 2.96 2.77 2.77
C LEU A 41 3.01 4.03 1.90
N LEU A 42 1.87 4.52 1.43
CA LEU A 42 1.80 5.77 0.68
C LEU A 42 2.18 6.98 1.55
N TRP A 43 1.77 6.99 2.82
CA TRP A 43 2.22 8.00 3.78
C TRP A 43 3.73 7.95 3.98
N LEU A 44 4.29 6.76 4.27
CA LEU A 44 5.73 6.59 4.46
C LEU A 44 6.54 7.01 3.22
N ILE A 45 6.05 6.73 2.01
CA ILE A 45 6.69 7.21 0.77
C ILE A 45 6.69 8.74 0.73
N GLY A 46 5.58 9.39 1.07
CA GLY A 46 5.49 10.84 1.09
C GLY A 46 6.45 11.47 2.10
N ASP A 47 6.56 10.88 3.30
CA ASP A 47 7.48 11.35 4.33
C ASP A 47 8.94 11.24 3.86
N LEU A 48 9.34 10.10 3.27
CA LEU A 48 10.68 9.90 2.73
C LEU A 48 11.01 10.88 1.59
N GLN A 49 10.05 11.16 0.72
CA GLN A 49 10.23 12.12 -0.37
C GLN A 49 10.41 13.54 0.15
N ALA A 50 9.68 13.92 1.21
CA ALA A 50 9.80 15.23 1.83
C ALA A 50 11.11 15.42 2.61
N GLU A 51 11.76 14.34 3.04
CA GLU A 51 13.10 14.38 3.65
C GLU A 51 14.24 14.57 2.63
N GLU A 52 14.00 14.26 1.35
CA GLU A 52 14.98 14.39 0.27
C GLU A 52 15.01 15.80 -0.37
N ASP A 53 14.00 16.64 -0.10
CA ASP A 53 13.86 18.04 -0.56
C ASP A 53 14.48 19.07 0.41
#